data_AF-A0A3N5T3Q7-F1
#
_entry.id   AF-A0A3N5T3Q7-F1
#
_cell.length_a   1.000
_cell.length_b   1.000
_cell.length_c   1.000
_cell.angle_alpha   90.00
_cell.angle_beta   90.00
_cell.angle_gamma   90.00
#
_symmetry.space_group_name_H-M   'P 1'
#
loop_
_entity.id
_entity.type
_entity.pdbx_description
1 polymer ?
#
loop_
_entity_poly.entity_id
_entity_poly.type
_entity_poly.pdbx_seq_one_letter_code
_entity_poly.pdbx_strand_id
1 'polypeptide(L)'
;MKHKTFKSSEAIKSAVSKIEKETAEKPQSSLAETLDRLPQQVEKEDPRRKAGAGEGTGQTGTVFGSSAGTGLSSTQFRDQVQVYQAEIAYQVQKNWAFSELMSSGRTELETVIGFKIRPNGEIADIWYDQRSGDAHLDESAYRAIVKSSPLPPLPAGLFKGDYTVGIRFGPKGIK
;
A
#
# COMPACT_ATOMS: atom_id res chain seq x y z
N MET A 1 -34.43 -48.89 -17.75
CA MET A 1 -34.59 -47.42 -17.63
C MET A 1 -33.24 -46.78 -17.94
N LYS A 2 -33.22 -45.68 -18.71
CA LYS A 2 -32.00 -45.06 -19.28
C LYS A 2 -31.64 -43.84 -18.43
N HIS A 3 -30.51 -43.84 -17.71
CA HIS A 3 -30.03 -42.65 -17.00
C HIS A 3 -29.12 -41.84 -17.91
N LYS A 4 -29.54 -40.60 -18.22
CA LYS A 4 -28.75 -39.59 -18.93
C LYS A 4 -27.69 -39.03 -17.97
N THR A 5 -26.42 -39.29 -18.24
CA THR A 5 -25.30 -38.69 -17.51
C THR A 5 -25.14 -37.23 -17.93
N PHE A 6 -25.22 -36.32 -16.95
CA PHE A 6 -25.04 -34.88 -17.14
C PHE A 6 -23.56 -34.59 -17.44
N LYS A 7 -23.26 -33.96 -18.59
CA LYS A 7 -21.89 -33.66 -19.05
C LYS A 7 -21.34 -32.41 -18.37
N SER A 8 -20.77 -32.54 -17.18
CA SER A 8 -20.10 -31.45 -16.45
C SER A 8 -18.87 -30.85 -17.17
N SER A 9 -18.32 -31.54 -18.18
CA SER A 9 -17.18 -31.05 -18.97
C SER A 9 -17.55 -29.92 -19.95
N GLU A 10 -18.81 -29.81 -20.35
CA GLU A 10 -19.26 -28.82 -21.33
C GLU A 10 -19.52 -27.46 -20.66
N ALA A 11 -19.99 -27.47 -19.42
CA ALA A 11 -20.24 -26.28 -18.61
C ALA A 11 -18.95 -25.58 -18.15
N ILE A 12 -17.86 -26.33 -17.92
CA ILE A 12 -16.57 -25.73 -17.53
C ILE A 12 -15.90 -25.05 -18.74
N LYS A 13 -16.01 -25.63 -19.95
CA LYS A 13 -15.46 -25.04 -21.17
C LYS A 13 -16.16 -23.73 -21.55
N SER A 14 -17.48 -23.66 -21.41
CA SER A 14 -18.22 -22.43 -21.70
C SER A 14 -17.96 -21.31 -20.70
N ALA A 15 -17.63 -21.64 -19.44
CA ALA A 15 -17.23 -20.66 -18.44
C ALA A 15 -15.85 -20.05 -18.74
N VAL A 16 -14.88 -20.87 -19.15
CA VAL A 16 -13.52 -20.38 -19.48
C VAL A 16 -13.54 -19.51 -20.74
N SER A 17 -14.26 -19.90 -21.80
CA SER A 17 -14.37 -19.08 -23.02
C SER A 17 -15.11 -17.76 -22.81
N LYS A 18 -15.97 -17.65 -21.80
CA LYS A 18 -16.65 -16.38 -21.47
C LYS A 18 -15.70 -15.39 -20.79
N ILE A 19 -14.79 -15.87 -19.95
CA ILE A 19 -13.77 -15.05 -19.25
C ILE A 19 -12.70 -14.55 -20.23
N GLU A 20 -12.28 -15.37 -21.20
CA GLU A 20 -11.33 -14.97 -22.24
C GLU A 20 -11.91 -13.90 -23.17
N LYS A 21 -13.21 -13.99 -23.49
CA LYS A 21 -13.88 -13.03 -24.37
C LYS A 21 -14.15 -11.67 -23.69
N GLU A 22 -14.36 -11.64 -22.38
CA GLU A 22 -14.51 -10.39 -21.61
C GLU A 22 -13.17 -9.69 -21.30
N THR A 23 -12.04 -10.39 -21.46
CA THR A 23 -10.69 -9.81 -21.26
C THR A 23 -10.13 -9.15 -22.52
N ALA A 24 -10.68 -9.45 -23.70
CA ALA A 24 -10.18 -8.92 -24.97
C ALA A 24 -10.74 -7.55 -25.38
N GLU A 25 -11.77 -7.02 -24.70
CA GLU A 25 -12.52 -5.82 -25.17
C GLU A 25 -12.39 -4.55 -24.30
N LYS A 26 -11.51 -4.51 -23.29
CA LYS A 26 -11.21 -3.25 -22.57
C LYS A 26 -9.75 -2.84 -22.78
N PRO A 27 -9.45 -2.08 -23.85
CA PRO A 27 -8.09 -1.62 -24.09
C PRO A 27 -7.65 -0.64 -23.00
N GLN A 28 -6.42 -0.85 -22.55
CA GLN A 28 -5.63 -0.06 -21.61
C GLN A 28 -5.27 1.35 -22.13
N SER A 29 -6.18 2.03 -22.81
CA SER A 29 -5.88 3.28 -23.52
C SER A 29 -5.75 4.52 -22.62
N SER A 30 -6.04 4.43 -21.31
CA SER A 30 -5.92 5.58 -20.40
C SER A 30 -4.54 5.75 -19.75
N LEU A 31 -3.68 4.72 -19.78
CA LEU A 31 -2.36 4.78 -19.14
C LEU A 31 -1.22 5.07 -20.14
N ALA A 32 -1.40 4.71 -21.42
CA ALA A 32 -0.44 5.05 -22.46
C ALA A 32 -0.51 6.53 -22.86
N GLU A 33 -1.70 7.13 -22.84
CA GLU A 33 -1.91 8.52 -23.26
C GLU A 33 -1.49 9.57 -22.21
N THR A 34 -1.33 9.14 -20.94
CA THR A 34 -0.87 10.00 -19.84
C THR A 34 0.65 10.06 -19.73
N LEU A 35 1.39 9.09 -20.28
CA LEU A 35 2.85 9.04 -20.21
C LEU A 35 3.55 9.93 -21.27
N ASP A 36 2.87 10.24 -22.37
CA ASP A 36 3.41 11.04 -23.48
C ASP A 36 3.37 12.57 -23.24
N ARG A 37 2.69 13.03 -22.17
CA ARG A 37 2.52 14.47 -21.87
C ARG A 37 3.64 15.09 -21.02
N LEU A 38 4.66 14.33 -20.64
CA LEU A 38 5.68 14.79 -19.68
C LEU A 38 6.97 15.44 -20.22
N PRO A 39 7.29 15.55 -21.53
CA PRO A 39 8.56 16.16 -21.93
C PRO A 39 8.46 17.56 -22.55
N GLN A 40 7.49 18.41 -22.18
CA GLN A 40 7.38 19.77 -22.78
C GLN A 40 7.34 20.96 -21.82
N GLN A 41 7.71 20.78 -20.55
CA GLN A 41 7.69 21.89 -19.58
C GLN A 41 9.04 22.21 -18.92
N VAL A 42 10.16 21.82 -19.55
CA VAL A 42 11.52 22.03 -18.99
C VAL A 42 12.35 23.06 -19.76
N GLU A 43 11.82 23.73 -20.79
CA GLU A 43 12.67 24.52 -21.69
C GLU A 43 12.24 25.97 -21.93
N LYS A 44 11.61 26.63 -20.95
CA LYS A 44 11.54 28.10 -20.95
C LYS A 44 11.62 28.63 -19.52
N GLU A 45 12.51 29.61 -19.34
CA GLU A 45 12.58 30.62 -18.27
C GLU A 45 13.74 30.50 -17.26
N ASP A 46 14.93 30.81 -17.77
CA ASP A 46 15.82 31.84 -17.21
C ASP A 46 16.33 32.66 -18.42
N PRO A 47 16.78 33.93 -18.36
CA PRO A 47 17.02 34.78 -17.19
C PRO A 47 16.59 36.26 -17.33
N ARG A 48 16.46 36.98 -16.19
CA ARG A 48 16.92 38.39 -16.00
C ARG A 48 16.53 39.03 -14.65
N ARG A 49 17.55 39.19 -13.80
CA ARG A 49 17.95 40.39 -13.02
C ARG A 49 16.90 41.50 -12.80
N LYS A 50 16.62 41.86 -11.53
CA LYS A 50 17.23 43.03 -10.83
C LYS A 50 16.56 43.33 -9.47
N ALA A 51 17.42 43.50 -8.47
CA ALA A 51 17.47 44.55 -7.44
C ALA A 51 16.22 44.86 -6.58
N GLY A 52 16.40 44.70 -5.27
CA GLY A 52 15.58 45.33 -4.23
C GLY A 52 16.19 45.09 -2.86
N ALA A 53 17.18 45.90 -2.49
CA ALA A 53 17.70 45.99 -1.13
C ALA A 53 16.68 46.72 -0.23
N GLY A 54 16.55 46.28 1.02
CA GLY A 54 15.72 46.92 2.03
C GLY A 54 15.83 46.20 3.37
N GLU A 55 16.78 46.65 4.18
CA GLU A 55 16.90 46.35 5.62
C GLU A 55 15.60 46.68 6.37
N GLY A 56 15.23 45.79 7.30
CA GLY A 56 14.08 45.97 8.20
C GLY A 56 14.17 45.00 9.36
N THR A 57 14.80 45.46 10.43
CA THR A 57 15.06 44.82 11.73
C THR A 57 13.78 44.29 12.41
N GLY A 58 13.80 43.06 12.95
CA GLY A 58 12.88 42.68 14.02
C GLY A 58 12.57 41.18 14.19
N GLN A 59 13.02 40.64 15.34
CA GLN A 59 12.46 39.49 16.08
C GLN A 59 12.72 38.05 15.61
N THR A 60 13.68 37.43 16.31
CA THR A 60 13.55 36.17 17.07
C THR A 60 12.72 35.04 16.45
N GLY A 61 13.44 34.08 15.85
CA GLY A 61 12.98 32.73 15.60
C GLY A 61 14.17 31.87 15.21
N THR A 62 14.58 31.00 16.12
CA THR A 62 15.72 30.08 16.05
C THR A 62 15.90 29.46 14.66
N VAL A 63 17.12 29.61 14.12
CA VAL A 63 17.58 29.06 12.85
C VAL A 63 17.50 27.53 12.90
N PHE A 64 16.42 26.94 12.39
CA PHE A 64 16.46 25.55 11.92
C PHE A 64 17.18 25.57 10.58
N GLY A 65 18.33 24.91 10.54
CA GLY A 65 19.24 24.90 9.41
C GLY A 65 18.53 24.57 8.11
N SER A 66 18.60 25.52 7.17
CA SER A 66 18.44 25.28 5.76
C SER A 66 19.52 24.29 5.31
N SER A 67 19.25 23.00 5.42
CA SER A 67 19.91 22.02 4.58
C SER A 67 19.28 22.16 3.20
N ALA A 68 20.05 22.73 2.27
CA ALA A 68 19.82 22.59 0.84
C ALA A 68 19.73 21.08 0.53
N GLY A 69 18.52 20.60 0.46
CA GLY A 69 18.16 19.23 0.14
C GLY A 69 16.74 19.31 -0.39
N THR A 70 16.50 18.67 -1.52
CA THR A 70 15.20 18.61 -2.21
C THR A 70 14.16 17.97 -1.28
N GLY A 71 13.61 18.75 -0.36
CA GLY A 71 12.66 18.28 0.64
C GLY A 71 11.29 18.19 0.02
N LEU A 72 10.66 17.01 0.13
CA LEU A 72 9.23 16.85 -0.17
C LEU A 72 8.44 17.91 0.61
N SER A 73 7.46 18.53 -0.05
CA SER A 73 6.46 19.29 0.68
C SER A 73 5.73 18.39 1.67
N SER A 74 5.17 18.96 2.73
CA SER A 74 4.41 18.19 3.73
C SER A 74 3.28 17.36 3.12
N THR A 75 2.65 17.85 2.06
CA THR A 75 1.62 17.12 1.29
C THR A 75 2.23 15.93 0.55
N GLN A 76 3.29 16.15 -0.23
CA GLN A 76 3.95 15.09 -1.00
C GLN A 76 4.51 13.98 -0.10
N PHE A 77 5.03 14.35 1.08
CA PHE A 77 5.47 13.39 2.09
C PHE A 77 4.31 12.48 2.54
N ARG A 78 3.17 13.08 2.89
CA ARG A 78 1.98 12.34 3.34
C ARG A 78 1.44 11.41 2.25
N ASP A 79 1.38 11.88 1.02
CA ASP A 79 0.89 11.10 -0.11
C ASP A 79 1.78 9.87 -0.33
N GLN A 80 3.10 10.05 -0.30
CA GLN A 80 4.04 8.95 -0.47
C GLN A 80 3.98 7.93 0.69
N VAL A 81 3.78 8.39 1.93
CA VAL A 81 3.55 7.49 3.08
C VAL A 81 2.25 6.71 2.89
N GLN A 82 1.18 7.34 2.43
CA GLN A 82 -0.11 6.67 2.21
C GLN A 82 -0.02 5.60 1.12
N VAL A 83 0.66 5.91 0.00
CA VAL A 83 0.91 4.93 -1.07
C VAL A 83 1.68 3.73 -0.53
N TYR A 84 2.72 3.96 0.26
CA TYR A 84 3.52 2.88 0.83
C TYR A 84 2.72 2.04 1.84
N GLN A 85 1.90 2.66 2.70
CA GLN A 85 1.01 1.95 3.61
C GLN A 85 -0.01 1.09 2.86
N ALA A 86 -0.57 1.59 1.75
CA ALA A 86 -1.48 0.81 0.91
C ALA A 86 -0.79 -0.39 0.26
N GLU A 87 0.46 -0.24 -0.15
CA GLU A 87 1.25 -1.33 -0.71
C GLU A 87 1.55 -2.42 0.33
N ILE A 88 1.91 -2.02 1.57
CA ILE A 88 2.06 -2.94 2.70
C ILE A 88 0.76 -3.70 2.95
N ALA A 89 -0.36 -2.98 3.07
CA ALA A 89 -1.68 -3.58 3.32
C ALA A 89 -2.04 -4.58 2.22
N TYR A 90 -1.77 -4.25 0.95
CA TYR A 90 -1.99 -5.15 -0.18
C TYR A 90 -1.18 -6.45 -0.08
N GLN A 91 0.12 -6.36 0.22
CA GLN A 91 0.97 -7.56 0.34
C GLN A 91 0.54 -8.46 1.50
N VAL A 92 0.19 -7.86 2.64
CA VAL A 92 -0.27 -8.60 3.82
C VAL A 92 -1.64 -9.23 3.56
N GLN A 93 -2.57 -8.51 2.94
CA GLN A 93 -3.89 -9.02 2.55
C GLN A 93 -3.76 -10.23 1.62
N LYS A 94 -2.84 -10.20 0.64
CA LYS A 94 -2.61 -11.31 -0.29
C LYS A 94 -2.16 -12.59 0.40
N ASN A 95 -1.41 -12.46 1.50
CA ASN A 95 -0.88 -13.59 2.28
C ASN A 95 -1.81 -14.02 3.42
N TRP A 96 -2.86 -13.25 3.69
CA TRP A 96 -3.77 -13.50 4.78
C TRP A 96 -4.87 -14.49 4.40
N ALA A 97 -5.12 -15.45 5.29
CA ALA A 97 -6.07 -16.52 5.10
C ALA A 97 -7.03 -16.57 6.29
N PHE A 98 -8.06 -15.73 6.23
CA PHE A 98 -9.18 -15.77 7.17
C PHE A 98 -10.48 -15.42 6.44
N SER A 99 -11.53 -16.20 6.64
CA SER A 99 -12.85 -15.99 6.04
C SER A 99 -13.81 -15.55 7.13
N GLU A 100 -14.74 -14.67 6.79
CA GLU A 100 -15.83 -14.25 7.67
C GLU A 100 -16.64 -15.44 8.21
N LEU A 101 -16.76 -16.54 7.44
CA LEU A 101 -17.45 -17.74 7.92
C LEU A 101 -16.77 -18.38 9.14
N MET A 102 -15.46 -18.20 9.30
CA MET A 102 -14.70 -18.72 10.44
C MET A 102 -14.91 -17.89 11.71
N SER A 103 -15.45 -16.66 11.60
CA SER A 103 -15.73 -15.85 12.78
C SER A 103 -16.99 -16.31 13.54
N SER A 104 -17.73 -17.29 13.01
CA SER A 104 -18.99 -17.78 13.60
C SER A 104 -20.01 -16.66 13.81
N GLY A 105 -20.05 -15.69 12.88
CA GLY A 105 -20.95 -14.53 12.95
C GLY A 105 -20.49 -13.40 13.87
N ARG A 106 -19.36 -13.56 14.58
CA ARG A 106 -18.75 -12.48 15.35
C ARG A 106 -18.13 -11.48 14.38
N THR A 107 -18.47 -10.21 14.52
CA THR A 107 -17.99 -9.13 13.64
C THR A 107 -17.10 -8.12 14.36
N GLU A 108 -17.06 -8.22 15.69
CA GLU A 108 -16.26 -7.39 16.59
C GLU A 108 -14.85 -7.94 16.83
N LEU A 109 -14.52 -9.12 16.29
CA LEU A 109 -13.18 -9.70 16.44
C LEU A 109 -12.14 -8.79 15.77
N GLU A 110 -11.12 -8.42 16.53
CA GLU A 110 -10.06 -7.54 16.05
C GLU A 110 -8.71 -7.96 16.63
N THR A 111 -7.75 -8.25 15.76
CA THR A 111 -6.34 -8.44 16.13
C THR A 111 -5.55 -7.28 15.56
N VAL A 112 -4.74 -6.61 16.38
CA VAL A 112 -3.81 -5.56 15.93
C VAL A 112 -2.40 -6.07 16.15
N ILE A 113 -1.62 -6.13 15.08
CA ILE A 113 -0.23 -6.59 15.11
C ILE A 113 0.67 -5.45 14.61
N GLY A 114 1.63 -5.08 15.45
CA GLY A 114 2.69 -4.14 15.13
C GLY A 114 3.96 -4.86 14.68
N PHE A 115 4.69 -4.24 13.76
CA PHE A 115 6.02 -4.71 13.35
C PHE A 115 6.87 -3.57 12.79
N LYS A 116 8.18 -3.82 12.71
CA LYS A 116 9.14 -2.93 12.05
C LYS A 116 9.48 -3.43 10.66
N ILE A 117 9.69 -2.50 9.74
CA ILE A 117 10.17 -2.74 8.39
C ILE A 117 11.55 -2.12 8.26
N ARG A 118 12.56 -2.94 7.98
CA ARG A 118 13.92 -2.47 7.72
C ARG A 118 14.01 -1.78 6.35
N PRO A 119 15.06 -0.98 6.07
CA PRO A 119 15.23 -0.31 4.78
C PRO A 119 15.14 -1.22 3.55
N ASN A 120 15.55 -2.49 3.68
CA ASN A 120 15.48 -3.50 2.63
C ASN A 120 14.10 -4.18 2.50
N GLY A 121 13.11 -3.79 3.31
CA GLY A 121 11.77 -4.38 3.33
C GLY A 121 11.62 -5.59 4.28
N GLU A 122 12.69 -6.04 4.93
CA GLU A 122 12.61 -7.16 5.87
C GLU A 122 11.77 -6.78 7.10
N ILE A 123 10.85 -7.66 7.48
CA ILE A 123 10.04 -7.50 8.69
C ILE A 123 10.86 -7.93 9.90
N ALA A 124 10.89 -7.08 10.93
CA ALA A 124 11.52 -7.32 12.21
C ALA A 124 10.56 -6.97 13.36
N ASP A 125 10.87 -7.45 14.56
CA ASP A 125 10.17 -7.10 15.81
C ASP A 125 8.64 -7.18 15.67
N ILE A 126 8.06 -8.37 15.54
CA ILE A 126 6.59 -8.53 15.44
C ILE A 126 6.00 -8.68 16.84
N TRP A 127 4.98 -7.88 17.19
CA TRP A 127 4.26 -7.98 18.47
C TRP A 127 2.75 -7.79 18.29
N TYR A 128 1.98 -8.28 19.27
CA TYR A 128 0.53 -8.04 19.32
C TYR A 128 0.26 -6.77 20.13
N ASP A 129 -0.33 -5.75 19.50
CA ASP A 129 -0.90 -4.59 20.20
C ASP A 129 -2.24 -4.96 20.84
N GLN A 130 -3.04 -5.77 20.15
CA GLN A 130 -4.32 -6.26 20.62
C GLN A 130 -4.60 -7.66 20.08
N ARG A 131 -5.09 -8.55 20.95
CA ARG A 131 -5.59 -9.88 20.58
C ARG A 131 -7.09 -9.86 20.45
N SER A 132 -7.62 -10.64 19.51
CA SER A 132 -9.06 -10.71 19.25
C SER A 132 -9.84 -11.57 20.24
N GLY A 133 -9.14 -12.42 21.01
CA GLY A 133 -9.75 -13.49 21.79
C GLY A 133 -10.12 -14.72 20.95
N ASP A 134 -9.86 -14.70 19.64
CA ASP A 134 -9.99 -15.85 18.75
C ASP A 134 -8.60 -16.30 18.26
N ALA A 135 -8.17 -17.49 18.68
CA ALA A 135 -6.83 -17.99 18.37
C ALA A 135 -6.61 -18.19 16.86
N HIS A 136 -7.64 -18.53 16.10
CA HIS A 136 -7.53 -18.73 14.66
C HIS A 136 -7.30 -17.40 13.93
N LEU A 137 -8.03 -16.34 14.31
CA LEU A 137 -7.80 -15.00 13.78
C LEU A 137 -6.40 -14.50 14.13
N ASP A 138 -6.03 -14.54 15.41
CA ASP A 138 -4.72 -14.10 15.92
C ASP A 138 -3.55 -14.79 15.21
N GLU A 139 -3.66 -16.11 15.00
CA GLU A 139 -2.63 -16.91 14.36
C GLU A 139 -2.58 -16.67 12.84
N SER A 140 -3.75 -16.55 12.18
CA SER A 140 -3.81 -16.25 10.75
C SER A 140 -3.19 -14.89 10.42
N ALA A 141 -3.44 -13.88 11.27
CA ALA A 141 -2.92 -12.53 11.15
C ALA A 141 -1.38 -12.52 11.28
N TYR A 142 -0.86 -13.20 12.31
CA TYR A 142 0.58 -13.31 12.50
C TYR A 142 1.26 -14.02 11.33
N ARG A 143 0.69 -15.13 10.86
CA ARG A 143 1.21 -15.86 9.69
C ARG A 143 1.18 -15.01 8.43
N ALA A 144 0.19 -14.15 8.24
CA ALA A 144 0.12 -13.24 7.10
C ALA A 144 1.30 -12.25 7.09
N ILE A 145 1.62 -11.66 8.25
CA ILE A 145 2.74 -10.74 8.39
C ILE A 145 4.06 -11.48 8.13
N VAL A 146 4.30 -12.62 8.77
CA VAL A 146 5.53 -13.40 8.57
C VAL A 146 5.74 -13.79 7.11
N LYS A 147 4.68 -14.23 6.42
CA LYS A 147 4.72 -14.58 4.99
C LYS A 147 4.95 -13.40 4.05
N SER A 148 4.71 -12.19 4.53
CA SER A 148 4.87 -10.97 3.74
C SER A 148 6.30 -10.43 3.79
N SER A 149 7.21 -11.08 4.52
CA SER A 149 8.63 -10.72 4.49
C SER A 149 9.34 -11.31 3.27
N PRO A 150 10.10 -10.52 2.49
CA PRO A 150 10.24 -9.06 2.61
C PRO A 150 9.06 -8.31 1.99
N LEU A 151 8.71 -7.18 2.60
CA LEU A 151 7.82 -6.16 2.05
C LEU A 151 8.57 -5.30 1.02
N PRO A 152 7.87 -4.40 0.28
CA PRO A 152 8.53 -3.43 -0.56
C PRO A 152 9.52 -2.59 0.27
N PRO A 153 10.71 -2.27 -0.26
CA PRO A 153 11.73 -1.52 0.47
C PRO A 153 11.22 -0.12 0.85
N LEU A 154 11.82 0.46 1.90
CA LEU A 154 11.42 1.80 2.35
C LEU A 154 11.71 2.84 1.25
N PRO A 155 10.75 3.72 0.91
CA PRO A 155 10.98 4.77 -0.06
C PRO A 155 12.16 5.66 0.36
N ALA A 156 13.10 5.85 -0.55
CA ALA A 156 14.33 6.58 -0.29
C ALA A 156 14.05 8.01 0.19
N GLY A 157 14.71 8.42 1.27
CA GLY A 157 14.58 9.77 1.83
C GLY A 157 13.31 10.02 2.65
N LEU A 158 12.39 9.05 2.75
CA LEU A 158 11.13 9.20 3.50
C LEU A 158 11.28 8.87 4.99
N PHE A 159 12.09 7.85 5.31
CA PHE A 159 12.28 7.37 6.68
C PHE A 159 13.76 7.39 7.08
N LYS A 160 14.03 7.74 8.35
CA LYS A 160 15.38 7.71 8.94
C LYS A 160 15.57 6.41 9.74
N GLY A 161 15.69 5.29 9.05
CA GLY A 161 15.83 3.96 9.65
C GLY A 161 14.59 3.09 9.48
N ASP A 162 14.35 2.20 10.44
CA ASP A 162 13.21 1.28 10.40
C ASP A 162 11.88 2.03 10.48
N TYR A 163 10.88 1.54 9.77
CA TYR A 163 9.52 2.06 9.80
C TYR A 163 8.60 1.14 10.59
N THR A 164 7.92 1.68 11.59
CA THR A 164 6.96 0.93 12.41
C THR A 164 5.56 1.07 11.85
N VAL A 165 4.87 -0.05 11.67
CA VAL A 165 3.48 -0.10 11.19
C VAL A 165 2.66 -1.06 12.05
N GLY A 166 1.39 -0.72 12.26
CA GLY A 166 0.39 -1.60 12.86
C GLY A 166 -0.67 -1.93 11.83
N ILE A 167 -1.04 -3.22 11.73
CA ILE A 167 -2.09 -3.70 10.85
C ILE A 167 -3.21 -4.30 11.68
N ARG A 168 -4.44 -3.92 11.35
CA ARG A 168 -5.64 -4.40 12.03
C ARG A 168 -6.33 -5.46 11.17
N PHE A 169 -6.55 -6.63 11.75
CA PHE A 169 -7.22 -7.76 11.13
C PHE A 169 -8.58 -7.97 11.79
N GLY A 170 -9.62 -8.13 10.99
CA GLY A 170 -10.94 -8.51 11.49
C GLY A 170 -11.74 -9.25 10.42
N PRO A 171 -12.87 -9.88 10.76
CA PRO A 171 -13.62 -10.76 9.85
C PRO A 171 -13.98 -10.17 8.47
N LYS A 172 -14.06 -8.83 8.38
CA LYS A 172 -14.39 -8.09 7.16
C LYS A 172 -13.18 -7.72 6.29
N GLY A 173 -11.96 -7.98 6.73
CA GLY A 173 -10.77 -7.51 6.04
C GLY A 173 -9.68 -6.97 6.96
N ILE A 174 -8.56 -6.60 6.35
CA ILE A 174 -7.55 -5.74 6.94
C ILE A 174 -8.03 -4.27 6.89
N LYS A 175 -7.64 -3.49 7.90
CA LYS A 175 -7.89 -2.05 8.01
C LYS A 175 -6.63 -1.30 8.41
#